data_AF-A0A810MSP3-F1
#
_entry.id   AF-A0A810MSP3-F1
#
_cell.length_a   1.000
_cell.length_b   1.000
_cell.length_c   1.000
_cell.angle_alpha   90.00
_cell.angle_beta   90.00
_cell.angle_gamma   90.00
#
_symmetry.space_group_name_H-M   'P 1'
#
loop_
_entity.id
_entity.type
_entity.pdbx_description
1 polymer ?
#
loop_
_entity_poly.entity_id
_entity_poly.type
_entity_poly.pdbx_seq_one_letter_code
_entity_poly.pdbx_strand_id
1 'polypeptide(L)'
;MTLISERPSPGEPRSYRFPPVVRRAVAGGEVVAAHLPGQSLAVATLLLDAGAGREPLGREGLAGVVAKALEEGTTARDTGAYALALEGLGTELSTGVDWDSFRTTVQVPVDRLLPAVTLLAEAVRTPRLDPADVERVRDDEVTSLRMYWANPGPGPTPRCGPTCSAPRSATAAPWTATRSRSPR
;
A
#
# COMPACT_ATOMS: atom_id res chain seq x y z
N MET A 1 -9.95 49.76 -11.29
CA MET A 1 -8.75 49.02 -11.75
C MET A 1 -9.03 47.55 -11.51
N THR A 2 -9.71 46.91 -12.46
CA THR A 2 -10.30 45.57 -12.29
C THR A 2 -9.36 44.54 -12.88
N LEU A 3 -8.57 43.90 -12.03
CA LEU A 3 -7.84 42.67 -12.34
C LEU A 3 -8.81 41.48 -12.23
N ILE A 4 -9.63 41.26 -13.25
CA ILE A 4 -10.26 39.95 -13.45
C ILE A 4 -9.54 39.34 -14.64
N SER A 5 -8.48 38.59 -14.34
CA SER A 5 -7.86 37.70 -15.32
C SER A 5 -8.91 36.66 -15.69
N GLU A 6 -9.39 36.73 -16.92
CA GLU A 6 -10.39 35.82 -17.47
C GLU A 6 -9.87 34.38 -17.35
N ARG A 7 -10.72 33.47 -16.83
CA ARG A 7 -10.34 32.08 -16.61
C ARG A 7 -9.98 31.45 -17.96
N PRO A 8 -8.79 30.87 -18.14
CA PRO A 8 -8.44 30.20 -19.39
C PRO A 8 -9.49 29.12 -19.67
N SER A 9 -10.01 29.12 -20.90
CA SER A 9 -10.95 28.11 -21.35
C SER A 9 -10.26 26.73 -21.35
N PRO A 10 -10.98 25.65 -21.06
CA PRO A 10 -10.43 24.30 -21.20
C PRO A 10 -9.90 24.09 -22.62
N GLY A 11 -8.65 23.67 -22.75
CA GLY A 11 -8.09 23.26 -24.03
C GLY A 11 -8.79 22.02 -24.58
N GLU A 12 -8.61 21.74 -25.87
CA GLU A 12 -9.19 20.55 -26.49
C GLU A 12 -8.71 19.27 -25.78
N PRO A 13 -9.62 18.32 -25.49
CA PRO A 13 -9.24 17.03 -24.93
C PRO A 13 -8.26 16.32 -25.86
N ARG A 14 -7.06 16.02 -25.36
CA ARG A 14 -6.11 15.19 -26.11
C ARG A 14 -6.61 13.74 -26.13
N SER A 15 -6.57 13.10 -27.29
CA SER A 15 -6.87 11.67 -27.39
C SER A 15 -5.82 10.87 -26.62
N TYR A 16 -6.21 10.24 -25.51
CA TYR A 16 -5.33 9.37 -24.74
C TYR A 16 -5.50 7.92 -25.22
N ARG A 17 -4.40 7.29 -25.65
CA ARG A 17 -4.37 5.87 -26.00
C ARG A 17 -3.63 5.12 -24.91
N PHE A 18 -4.29 4.12 -24.33
CA PHE A 18 -3.65 3.26 -23.33
C PHE A 18 -2.45 2.53 -23.97
N PRO A 19 -1.30 2.48 -23.27
CA PRO A 19 -0.15 1.71 -23.72
C PRO A 19 -0.46 0.21 -23.73
N PRO A 20 0.22 -0.57 -24.60
CA PRO A 20 0.06 -2.01 -24.60
C PRO A 20 0.53 -2.60 -23.27
N VAL A 21 -0.27 -3.53 -22.72
CA VAL A 21 0.04 -4.27 -21.49
C VAL A 21 0.51 -5.66 -21.85
N VAL A 22 1.66 -6.06 -21.31
CA VAL A 22 2.24 -7.40 -21.45
C VAL A 22 1.98 -8.18 -20.17
N ARG A 23 1.47 -9.41 -20.29
CA ARG A 23 1.26 -10.34 -19.18
C ARG A 23 2.12 -11.57 -19.38
N ARG A 24 2.77 -12.05 -18.32
CA ARG A 24 3.55 -13.29 -18.32
C ARG A 24 3.34 -14.06 -17.03
N ALA A 25 3.05 -15.35 -17.14
CA ALA A 25 3.05 -16.25 -15.99
C ALA A 25 4.50 -16.59 -15.59
N VAL A 26 4.83 -16.46 -14.30
CA VAL A 26 6.17 -16.71 -13.77
C VAL A 26 6.05 -17.35 -12.38
N ALA A 27 6.69 -18.51 -12.18
CA ALA A 27 6.82 -19.17 -10.88
C ALA A 27 5.51 -19.29 -10.05
N GLY A 28 4.37 -19.52 -10.73
CA GLY A 28 3.06 -19.64 -10.10
C GLY A 28 2.32 -18.31 -9.87
N GLY A 29 2.90 -17.18 -10.25
CA GLY A 29 2.26 -15.86 -10.28
C GLY A 29 2.16 -15.28 -11.69
N GLU A 30 1.70 -14.03 -11.78
CA GLU A 30 1.63 -13.25 -13.01
C GLU A 30 2.41 -11.94 -12.88
N VAL A 31 3.20 -11.61 -13.90
CA VAL A 31 3.83 -10.30 -14.07
C VAL A 31 3.05 -9.54 -15.14
N VAL A 32 2.54 -8.37 -14.77
CA VAL A 32 1.85 -7.44 -15.67
C VAL A 32 2.72 -6.19 -15.81
N ALA A 33 3.09 -5.86 -17.05
CA ALA A 33 3.96 -4.72 -17.35
C ALA A 33 3.36 -3.84 -18.45
N ALA A 34 3.43 -2.52 -18.26
CA ALA A 34 3.10 -1.54 -19.26
C ALA A 34 4.28 -0.59 -19.42
N HIS A 35 4.76 -0.42 -20.64
CA HIS A 35 5.78 0.58 -20.94
C HIS A 35 5.09 1.91 -21.27
N LEU A 36 5.42 2.96 -20.53
CA LEU A 36 4.93 4.32 -20.77
C LEU A 36 6.08 5.17 -21.33
N PRO A 37 6.16 5.38 -22.65
CA PRO A 37 7.23 6.17 -23.27
C PRO A 37 7.26 7.60 -22.73
N GLY A 38 8.45 8.12 -22.47
CA GLY A 38 8.66 9.48 -21.95
C GLY A 38 8.64 9.61 -20.42
N GLN A 39 8.33 8.54 -19.69
CA GLN A 39 8.40 8.53 -18.23
C GLN A 39 9.82 8.19 -17.74
N SER A 40 10.37 9.03 -16.86
CA SER A 40 11.69 8.81 -16.23
C SER A 40 11.63 7.94 -14.97
N LEU A 41 10.43 7.66 -14.47
CA LEU A 41 10.19 6.83 -13.29
C LEU A 41 9.49 5.52 -13.69
N ALA A 42 9.90 4.44 -13.04
CA ALA A 42 9.22 3.16 -13.08
C ALA A 42 8.69 2.84 -11.68
N VAL A 43 7.52 2.20 -11.64
CA VAL A 43 6.89 1.70 -10.41
C VAL A 43 6.78 0.19 -10.52
N ALA A 44 7.26 -0.51 -9.50
CA ALA A 44 7.04 -1.94 -9.36
C ALA A 44 6.23 -2.20 -8.11
N THR A 45 5.18 -3.02 -8.25
CA THR A 45 4.29 -3.40 -7.18
C THR A 45 4.18 -4.91 -7.13
N LEU A 46 4.47 -5.48 -5.96
CA LEU A 46 4.03 -6.81 -5.61
C LEU A 46 2.63 -6.72 -4.99
N LEU A 47 1.71 -7.52 -5.50
CA LEU A 47 0.36 -7.66 -4.97
C LEU A 47 0.15 -9.12 -4.56
N LEU A 48 -0.24 -9.32 -3.30
CA LEU A 48 -0.52 -10.62 -2.73
C LEU A 48 -1.98 -10.68 -2.28
N ASP A 49 -2.62 -11.82 -2.51
CA ASP A 49 -3.95 -12.14 -2.02
C ASP A 49 -3.87 -12.54 -0.52
N ALA A 50 -3.51 -11.55 0.30
CA ALA A 50 -3.16 -11.69 1.71
C ALA A 50 -3.61 -10.46 2.53
N GLY A 51 -4.74 -9.86 2.16
CA GLY A 51 -5.31 -8.72 2.87
C GLY A 51 -5.87 -9.05 4.26
N ALA A 52 -6.35 -8.00 4.95
CA ALA A 52 -6.86 -8.08 6.32
C ALA A 52 -8.02 -9.07 6.50
N GLY A 53 -8.82 -9.32 5.45
CA GLY A 53 -9.91 -10.30 5.47
C GLY A 53 -9.44 -11.76 5.60
N ARG A 54 -8.13 -12.02 5.46
CA ARG A 54 -7.50 -13.35 5.63
C ARG A 54 -6.79 -13.51 6.98
N GLU A 55 -6.87 -12.50 7.84
CA GLU A 55 -6.27 -12.58 9.18
C GLU A 55 -6.98 -13.64 10.03
N PRO A 56 -6.24 -14.46 10.80
CA PRO A 56 -6.84 -15.36 11.77
C PRO A 56 -7.63 -14.60 12.83
N LEU A 57 -8.74 -15.18 13.28
CA LEU A 57 -9.51 -14.62 14.39
C LEU A 57 -8.64 -14.42 15.63
N GLY A 58 -8.73 -13.25 16.26
CA GLY A 58 -7.90 -12.87 17.41
C GLY A 58 -6.48 -12.43 17.05
N ARG A 59 -6.17 -12.24 15.76
CA ARG A 59 -4.91 -11.66 15.26
C ARG A 59 -5.17 -10.51 14.29
N GLU A 60 -6.22 -9.73 14.57
CA GLU A 60 -6.58 -8.57 13.77
C GLU A 60 -5.45 -7.53 13.78
N GLY A 61 -5.12 -6.99 12.60
CA GLY A 61 -4.02 -6.04 12.41
C GLY A 61 -2.65 -6.68 12.20
N LEU A 62 -2.56 -8.02 12.15
CA LEU A 62 -1.32 -8.74 11.84
C LEU A 62 -0.71 -8.30 10.51
N ALA A 63 -1.52 -8.20 9.45
CA ALA A 63 -1.04 -7.85 8.12
C ALA A 63 -0.49 -6.41 8.11
N GLY A 64 -1.12 -5.48 8.83
CA GLY A 64 -0.64 -4.10 8.96
C GLY A 64 0.71 -4.01 9.68
N VAL A 65 0.86 -4.72 10.81
CA VAL A 65 2.13 -4.78 11.54
C VAL A 65 3.22 -5.45 10.70
N VAL A 66 2.91 -6.55 10.02
CA VAL A 66 3.87 -7.22 9.12
C VAL A 66 4.30 -6.31 7.98
N ALA A 67 3.35 -5.59 7.35
CA ALA A 67 3.63 -4.65 6.27
C ALA A 67 4.69 -3.63 6.69
N LYS A 68 4.48 -2.98 7.84
CA LYS A 68 5.43 -2.02 8.40
C LYS A 68 6.75 -2.65 8.83
N ALA A 69 6.71 -3.84 9.41
CA ALA A 69 7.92 -4.56 9.80
C ALA A 69 8.82 -4.95 8.61
N LEU A 70 8.31 -4.99 7.36
CA LEU A 70 9.14 -5.21 6.18
C LEU A 70 10.09 -4.02 5.90
N GLU A 71 9.79 -2.85 6.42
CA GLU A 71 10.61 -1.63 6.28
C GLU A 71 11.78 -1.64 7.29
N GLU A 72 11.73 -2.49 8.32
CA GLU A 72 12.73 -2.57 9.40
C GLU A 72 14.01 -3.31 9.02
N GLY A 73 14.10 -3.79 7.77
CA GLY A 73 15.27 -4.45 7.22
C GLY A 73 15.08 -5.95 7.00
N THR A 74 16.18 -6.60 6.62
CA THR A 74 16.21 -7.95 6.11
C THR A 74 17.20 -8.80 6.90
N THR A 75 17.23 -10.11 6.66
CA THR A 75 18.25 -10.96 7.28
C THR A 75 19.66 -10.60 6.82
N ALA A 76 19.82 -9.94 5.67
CA ALA A 76 21.11 -9.55 5.10
C ALA A 76 21.52 -8.12 5.47
N ARG A 77 20.57 -7.26 5.85
CA ARG A 77 20.77 -5.84 6.13
C ARG A 77 19.95 -5.42 7.34
N ASP A 78 20.60 -4.82 8.34
CA ASP A 78 19.87 -4.15 9.40
C ASP A 78 19.05 -2.95 8.88
N THR A 79 18.22 -2.37 9.74
CA THR A 79 17.31 -1.27 9.41
C THR A 79 18.03 -0.12 8.71
N GLY A 80 19.16 0.32 9.25
CA GLY A 80 19.92 1.44 8.70
C GLY A 80 20.54 1.11 7.35
N ALA A 81 21.17 -0.06 7.23
CA ALA A 81 21.76 -0.51 5.96
C ALA A 81 20.71 -0.75 4.87
N TYR A 82 19.52 -1.23 5.24
CA TYR A 82 18.42 -1.43 4.30
C TYR A 82 17.84 -0.09 3.83
N ALA A 83 17.58 0.84 4.75
CA ALA A 83 17.15 2.20 4.42
C ALA A 83 18.16 2.92 3.50
N LEU A 84 19.45 2.89 3.83
CA LEU A 84 20.52 3.46 3.00
C LEU A 84 20.59 2.82 1.61
N ALA A 85 20.32 1.51 1.49
CA ALA A 85 20.28 0.84 0.20
C ALA A 85 19.12 1.31 -0.67
N LEU A 86 17.94 1.56 -0.09
CA LEU A 86 16.79 2.13 -0.79
C LEU A 86 17.04 3.60 -1.17
N GLU A 87 17.53 4.41 -0.23
CA GLU A 87 17.88 5.82 -0.45
C GLU A 87 18.93 5.98 -1.54
N GLY A 88 19.94 5.11 -1.58
CA GLY A 88 20.97 5.08 -2.62
C GLY A 88 20.43 4.82 -4.03
N LEU A 89 19.21 4.28 -4.16
CA LEU A 89 18.49 4.12 -5.42
C LEU A 89 17.48 5.25 -5.68
N GLY A 90 17.37 6.22 -4.77
CA GLY A 90 16.39 7.31 -4.84
C GLY A 90 14.96 6.84 -4.60
N THR A 91 14.77 5.87 -3.70
CA THR A 91 13.46 5.29 -3.44
C THR A 91 13.22 4.99 -1.97
N GLU A 92 11.97 4.68 -1.66
CA GLU A 92 11.56 4.08 -0.40
C GLU A 92 10.71 2.84 -0.71
N LEU A 93 10.64 1.92 0.24
CA LEU A 93 9.69 0.82 0.18
C LEU A 93 8.37 1.31 0.77
N SER A 94 7.30 1.25 -0.02
CA SER A 94 5.95 1.57 0.45
C SER A 94 5.13 0.29 0.57
N THR A 95 4.58 0.06 1.77
CA THR A 95 3.70 -1.07 2.05
C THR A 95 2.26 -0.61 2.31
N GLY A 96 1.29 -1.47 1.98
CA GLY A 96 -0.12 -1.20 2.20
C GLY A 96 -0.92 -2.49 2.29
N VAL A 97 -1.98 -2.46 3.11
CA VAL A 97 -2.88 -3.59 3.31
C VAL A 97 -4.30 -3.12 3.15
N ASP A 98 -5.01 -3.76 2.23
CA ASP A 98 -6.44 -3.64 2.02
C ASP A 98 -7.16 -4.88 2.57
N TRP A 99 -8.49 -4.94 2.41
CA TRP A 99 -9.28 -6.08 2.86
C TRP A 99 -8.91 -7.40 2.17
N ASP A 100 -8.62 -7.36 0.87
CA ASP A 100 -8.33 -8.51 0.04
C ASP A 100 -6.86 -8.58 -0.41
N SER A 101 -6.11 -7.49 -0.27
CA SER A 101 -4.75 -7.41 -0.81
C SER A 101 -3.70 -6.91 0.17
N PHE A 102 -2.49 -7.42 0.00
CA PHE A 102 -1.27 -6.92 0.62
C PHE A 102 -0.35 -6.44 -0.50
N ARG A 103 0.15 -5.22 -0.39
CA ARG A 103 0.90 -4.54 -1.44
C ARG A 103 2.25 -4.06 -0.93
N THR A 104 3.29 -4.29 -1.71
CA THR A 104 4.63 -3.72 -1.49
C THR A 104 5.09 -3.06 -2.78
N THR A 105 5.61 -1.84 -2.70
CA THR A 105 5.90 -1.01 -3.88
C THR A 105 7.21 -0.28 -3.75
N VAL A 106 7.90 -0.15 -4.89
CA VAL A 106 9.04 0.76 -5.07
C VAL A 106 8.79 1.65 -6.28
N GLN A 107 9.28 2.89 -6.21
CA GLN A 107 9.23 3.84 -7.32
C GLN A 107 10.61 4.44 -7.52
N VAL A 108 11.22 4.19 -8.68
CA VAL A 108 12.63 4.50 -8.94
C VAL A 108 12.83 5.06 -10.35
N PRO A 109 13.97 5.73 -10.61
CA PRO A 109 14.42 5.98 -11.98
C PRO A 109 14.49 4.69 -12.81
N VAL A 110 14.11 4.77 -14.09
CA VAL A 110 13.99 3.59 -14.97
C VAL A 110 15.27 2.74 -15.05
N ASP A 111 16.44 3.34 -14.96
CA ASP A 111 17.76 2.67 -14.96
C ASP A 111 18.06 1.92 -13.65
N ARG A 112 17.31 2.20 -12.58
CA ARG A 112 17.47 1.62 -11.23
C ARG A 112 16.39 0.59 -10.87
N LEU A 113 15.49 0.27 -11.80
CA LEU A 113 14.36 -0.62 -11.57
C LEU A 113 14.77 -2.01 -11.06
N LEU A 114 15.74 -2.65 -11.72
CA LEU A 114 16.15 -4.01 -11.37
C LEU A 114 16.76 -4.11 -9.95
N PRO A 115 17.71 -3.23 -9.56
CA PRO A 115 18.17 -3.15 -8.17
C PRO A 115 17.04 -2.93 -7.17
N ALA A 116 16.08 -2.05 -7.46
CA ALA A 116 14.99 -1.75 -6.55
C ALA A 116 14.02 -2.93 -6.35
N VAL A 117 13.67 -3.63 -7.45
CA VAL A 117 12.88 -4.86 -7.38
C VAL A 117 13.62 -5.96 -6.60
N THR A 118 14.95 -5.98 -6.66
CA THR A 118 15.77 -6.93 -5.89
C THR A 118 15.67 -6.66 -4.39
N LEU A 119 15.75 -5.40 -3.96
CA LEU A 119 15.53 -5.02 -2.55
C LEU A 119 14.11 -5.29 -2.09
N LEU A 120 13.09 -4.97 -2.91
CA LEU A 120 11.70 -5.32 -2.62
C LEU A 120 11.55 -6.83 -2.39
N ALA A 121 12.13 -7.64 -3.28
CA ALA A 121 12.07 -9.09 -3.16
C ALA A 121 12.86 -9.62 -1.96
N GLU A 122 13.90 -8.92 -1.51
CA GLU A 122 14.64 -9.25 -0.29
C GLU A 122 13.79 -8.97 0.97
N ALA A 123 13.14 -7.81 1.05
CA ALA A 123 12.25 -7.48 2.16
C ALA A 123 11.11 -8.48 2.31
N VAL A 124 10.48 -8.88 1.22
CA VAL A 124 9.34 -9.81 1.29
C VAL A 124 9.76 -11.25 1.59
N ARG A 125 10.93 -11.70 1.10
CA ARG A 125 11.34 -13.12 1.24
C ARG A 125 12.15 -13.39 2.50
N THR A 126 12.93 -12.42 2.94
CA THR A 126 13.85 -12.55 4.07
C THR A 126 13.74 -11.34 5.00
N PRO A 127 12.54 -10.98 5.49
CA PRO A 127 12.41 -9.90 6.47
C PRO A 127 13.12 -10.30 7.76
N ARG A 128 13.69 -9.32 8.46
CA ARG A 128 14.39 -9.58 9.72
C ARG A 128 13.44 -9.98 10.85
N LEU A 129 12.29 -9.29 10.95
CA LEU A 129 11.26 -9.49 11.98
C LEU A 129 11.85 -9.63 13.40
N ASP A 130 12.78 -8.73 13.75
CA ASP A 130 13.34 -8.68 15.10
C ASP A 130 12.22 -8.40 16.11
N PRO A 131 12.11 -9.16 17.23
CA PRO A 131 11.04 -8.96 18.20
C PRO A 131 10.94 -7.52 18.72
N ALA A 132 12.08 -6.84 18.93
CA ALA A 132 12.09 -5.47 19.43
C ALA A 132 11.52 -4.48 18.39
N ASP A 133 11.87 -4.66 17.12
CA ASP A 133 11.38 -3.83 16.02
C ASP A 133 9.88 -4.07 15.79
N VAL A 134 9.43 -5.33 15.84
CA VAL A 134 8.01 -5.69 15.68
C VAL A 134 7.16 -5.12 16.81
N GLU A 135 7.63 -5.19 18.06
CA GLU A 135 6.94 -4.59 19.21
C GLU A 135 6.82 -3.07 19.07
N ARG A 136 7.90 -2.40 18.65
CA ARG A 136 7.89 -0.96 18.39
C ARG A 136 6.91 -0.61 17.27
N VAL A 137 6.97 -1.29 16.13
CA VAL A 137 6.06 -1.07 14.99
C VAL A 137 4.60 -1.26 15.40
N ARG A 138 4.30 -2.29 16.20
CA ARG A 138 2.95 -2.50 16.74
C ARG A 138 2.49 -1.30 17.57
N ASP A 139 3.34 -0.78 18.46
CA ASP A 139 3.00 0.32 19.33
C ASP A 139 2.83 1.65 18.57
N ASP A 140 3.63 1.84 17.51
CA ASP A 140 3.49 2.95 16.56
C ASP A 140 2.15 2.87 15.81
N GLU A 141 1.75 1.68 15.34
CA GLU A 141 0.46 1.46 14.69
C GLU A 141 -0.73 1.68 15.64
N VAL A 142 -0.64 1.20 16.89
CA VAL A 142 -1.65 1.47 17.92
C VAL A 142 -1.78 2.98 18.16
N THR A 143 -0.66 3.69 18.19
CA THR A 143 -0.64 5.15 18.36
C THR A 143 -1.25 5.86 17.17
N SER A 144 -0.89 5.46 15.94
CA SER A 144 -1.45 5.95 14.68
C SER A 144 -2.98 5.80 14.65
N LEU A 145 -3.49 4.63 15.04
CA LEU A 145 -4.92 4.38 15.16
C LEU A 145 -5.57 5.32 16.17
N ARG A 146 -4.99 5.48 17.37
CA ARG A 146 -5.54 6.43 18.38
C ARG A 146 -5.61 7.86 17.83
N MET A 147 -4.58 8.31 17.11
CA MET A 147 -4.57 9.63 16.48
C MET A 147 -5.66 9.76 15.41
N TYR A 148 -5.85 8.73 14.58
CA TYR A 148 -6.91 8.67 13.58
C TYR A 148 -8.31 8.83 14.23
N TRP A 149 -8.56 8.14 15.35
CA TRP A 149 -9.82 8.27 16.09
C TRP A 149 -9.98 9.62 16.81
N ALA A 150 -8.88 10.26 17.21
CA ALA A 150 -8.88 11.54 17.91
C ALA A 150 -9.06 12.76 16.98
N ASN A 151 -8.72 12.62 15.70
CA ASN A 151 -8.90 13.68 14.70
C ASN A 151 -10.03 13.32 13.72
N PRO A 152 -11.30 13.57 14.06
CA PRO A 152 -12.38 13.47 13.10
C PRO A 152 -12.20 14.62 12.09
N GLY A 153 -11.55 14.34 10.96
CA GLY A 153 -11.60 15.23 9.80
C GLY A 153 -13.04 15.42 9.31
N PRO A 154 -13.30 16.15 8.20
CA PRO A 154 -14.59 16.08 7.54
C PRO A 154 -14.79 14.61 7.13
N GLY A 155 -15.58 13.89 7.94
CA GLY A 155 -15.62 12.45 7.90
C GLY A 155 -16.10 11.93 6.55
N PRO A 156 -15.75 10.69 6.18
CA PRO A 156 -16.46 10.01 5.11
C PRO A 156 -17.97 10.05 5.42
N THR A 157 -18.78 10.18 4.37
CA THR A 157 -20.24 10.16 4.41
C THR A 157 -20.76 9.13 5.44
N PRO A 158 -21.83 9.46 6.18
CA PRO A 158 -22.29 8.62 7.28
C PRO A 158 -22.46 7.19 6.79
N ARG A 159 -21.82 6.28 7.53
CA ARG A 159 -22.04 4.83 7.58
C ARG A 159 -23.45 4.52 7.08
N CYS A 160 -23.57 3.87 5.93
CA CYS A 160 -24.85 3.30 5.49
C CYS A 160 -25.35 2.38 6.61
N GLY A 161 -26.46 2.75 7.23
CA GLY A 161 -27.13 1.93 8.24
C GLY A 161 -27.67 0.61 7.64
N PRO A 162 -28.20 -0.30 8.48
CA PRO A 162 -28.63 -1.64 8.07
C PRO A 162 -29.76 -1.68 7.03
N THR A 163 -30.34 -0.53 6.67
CA THR A 163 -31.38 -0.37 5.65
C THR A 163 -30.84 -0.15 4.24
N CYS A 164 -29.54 0.06 4.06
CA CYS A 164 -28.96 0.14 2.72
C CYS A 164 -28.74 -1.29 2.18
N SER A 165 -29.75 -1.83 1.50
CA SER A 165 -29.59 -3.05 0.72
C SER A 165 -28.56 -2.80 -0.39
N ALA A 166 -27.37 -3.36 -0.25
CA ALA A 166 -26.39 -3.38 -1.33
C ALA A 166 -26.97 -4.13 -2.54
N PRO A 167 -26.80 -3.64 -3.79
CA PRO A 167 -26.84 -4.54 -4.93
C PRO A 167 -25.73 -5.58 -4.72
N ARG A 168 -26.03 -6.85 -5.03
CA ARG A 168 -25.26 -8.07 -4.73
C ARG A 168 -23.85 -8.16 -5.37
N SER A 169 -22.99 -7.15 -5.24
CA SER A 169 -21.56 -7.23 -5.59
C SER A 169 -20.69 -6.99 -4.37
N ALA A 170 -19.85 -7.99 -4.07
CA ALA A 170 -19.16 -8.19 -2.80
C ALA A 170 -17.86 -7.36 -2.63
N THR A 171 -17.84 -6.09 -3.01
CA THR A 171 -16.58 -5.29 -3.08
C THR A 171 -16.55 -4.08 -2.13
N ALA A 172 -17.52 -3.90 -1.23
CA ALA A 172 -17.54 -2.71 -0.38
C ALA A 172 -17.94 -3.02 1.07
N ALA A 173 -16.98 -3.45 1.89
CA ALA A 173 -17.10 -3.37 3.35
C ALA A 173 -15.73 -2.98 3.95
N PRO A 174 -15.61 -1.82 4.63
CA PRO A 174 -14.39 -1.41 5.32
C PRO A 174 -14.22 -2.04 6.72
N TRP A 175 -12.95 -1.98 7.16
CA TRP A 175 -12.15 -2.92 7.94
C TRP A 175 -12.32 -2.93 9.49
N THR A 176 -13.19 -2.13 10.11
CA THR A 176 -13.16 -1.94 11.58
C THR A 176 -14.43 -2.37 12.31
N ALA A 177 -14.69 -3.69 12.39
CA ALA A 177 -15.76 -4.23 13.25
C ALA A 177 -15.36 -5.54 13.95
N THR A 178 -14.41 -5.45 14.88
CA THR A 178 -14.29 -6.44 15.97
C THR A 178 -15.56 -6.35 16.82
N ARG A 179 -16.41 -7.38 16.79
CA ARG A 179 -17.60 -7.49 17.66
C ARG A 179 -17.16 -7.70 19.10
N SER A 180 -17.23 -6.67 19.94
CA SER A 180 -17.32 -6.88 21.39
C SER A 180 -18.73 -7.35 21.75
N ARG A 181 -18.86 -8.62 22.18
CA ARG A 181 -20.03 -9.09 22.92
C ARG A 181 -19.85 -8.67 24.38
N SER A 182 -20.81 -7.94 24.96
CA SER A 182 -20.99 -7.90 26.42
C SER A 182 -22.11 -8.86 26.85
N PRO A 183 -22.03 -9.45 28.04
CA PRO A 183 -22.99 -10.42 28.54
C PRO A 183 -24.20 -9.74 29.20
N ARG A 184 -25.30 -10.50 29.37
CA ARG A 184 -26.44 -10.16 30.24
C ARG A 184 -26.18 -10.64 31.65
#